data_AF-A0A669EVW8-F1
#
_entry.id   AF-A0A669EVW8-F1
#
_cell.length_a   1.000
_cell.length_b   1.000
_cell.length_c   1.000
_cell.angle_alpha   90.00
_cell.angle_beta   90.00
_cell.angle_gamma   90.00
#
_symmetry.space_group_name_H-M   'P 1'
#
loop_
_entity.id
_entity.type
_entity.pdbx_description
1 polymer ?
#
loop_
_entity_poly.entity_id
_entity_poly.type
_entity_poly.pdbx_seq_one_letter_code
_entity_poly.pdbx_strand_id
1 'polypeptide(L)'
;MTTAARPTFEPARGGRGKGEGDLSALSKQYSSRDLPGHTKIKYRQPTQDAPEEVRARDFRRELEERERVAAREKTRERGPRGWHGRRNALSMTHCALNFTKNLWRNM
;
A
#
# COMPACT_ATOMS: atom_id res chain seq x y z
N MET A 1 -40.50 -16.47 13.70
CA MET A 1 -39.20 -15.76 13.74
C MET A 1 -39.45 -14.31 14.09
N THR A 2 -38.76 -13.74 15.09
CA THR A 2 -38.99 -12.36 15.57
C THR A 2 -38.05 -11.36 14.88
N THR A 3 -38.57 -10.17 14.56
CA THR A 3 -37.98 -9.15 13.68
C THR A 3 -37.19 -8.07 14.45
N ALA A 4 -36.38 -8.46 15.43
CA ALA A 4 -35.61 -7.52 16.25
C ALA A 4 -34.45 -6.85 15.47
N ALA A 5 -33.91 -7.52 14.46
CA ALA A 5 -32.89 -6.95 13.60
C ALA A 5 -33.53 -5.94 12.61
N ARG A 6 -33.33 -4.65 12.86
CA ARG A 6 -33.74 -3.55 11.97
C ARG A 6 -32.50 -2.82 11.47
N PRO A 7 -32.40 -2.50 10.16
CA PRO A 7 -31.31 -1.67 9.66
C PRO A 7 -31.45 -0.22 10.18
N THR A 8 -30.32 0.43 10.42
CA THR A 8 -30.25 1.87 10.73
C THR A 8 -30.21 2.65 9.42
N PHE A 9 -31.28 3.39 9.12
CA PHE A 9 -31.34 4.24 7.91
C PHE A 9 -30.78 5.65 8.13
N GLU A 10 -30.79 6.13 9.38
CA GLU A 10 -30.24 7.43 9.77
C GLU A 10 -29.15 7.23 10.84
N PRO A 11 -27.94 7.80 10.67
CA PRO A 11 -26.89 7.73 11.67
C PRO A 11 -27.17 8.69 12.83
N ALA A 12 -26.63 8.38 14.02
CA ALA A 12 -26.69 9.29 15.16
C ALA A 12 -25.94 10.60 14.84
N ARG A 13 -26.56 11.74 15.15
CA ARG A 13 -25.94 13.07 14.99
C ARG A 13 -25.14 13.42 16.25
N GLY A 14 -23.92 13.92 16.06
CA GLY A 14 -23.11 14.52 17.13
C GLY A 14 -23.68 15.86 17.61
N GLY A 15 -23.21 16.35 18.76
CA GLY A 15 -23.61 17.61 19.38
C GLY A 15 -24.35 17.47 20.72
N ARG A 16 -24.56 16.24 21.22
CA ARG A 16 -25.32 15.96 22.45
C ARG A 16 -24.51 15.15 23.47
N GLY A 17 -23.29 14.75 23.13
CA GLY A 17 -22.42 13.90 23.95
C GLY A 17 -21.44 14.66 24.85
N LYS A 18 -20.62 13.89 25.58
CA LYS A 18 -19.53 14.41 26.42
C LYS A 18 -18.59 15.27 25.56
N GLY A 19 -18.49 16.56 25.89
CA GLY A 19 -17.55 17.49 25.25
C GLY A 19 -18.05 18.24 24.01
N GLU A 20 -19.32 18.06 23.61
CA GLU A 20 -19.85 18.64 22.36
C GLU A 20 -20.75 19.89 22.55
N GLY A 21 -21.15 20.20 23.79
CA GLY A 21 -21.95 21.38 24.15
C GLY A 21 -21.31 22.16 25.31
N ASP A 22 -22.12 22.72 26.21
CA ASP A 22 -21.61 23.17 27.52
C ASP A 22 -20.80 22.00 28.11
N LEU A 23 -19.51 22.18 28.43
CA LEU A 23 -18.53 21.16 28.88
C LEU A 23 -18.93 20.48 30.23
N SER A 24 -20.21 20.21 30.42
CA SER A 24 -21.04 20.57 31.57
C SER A 24 -22.19 19.56 31.60
N ALA A 25 -22.17 18.55 32.44
CA ALA A 25 -22.34 18.73 33.88
C ALA A 25 -21.06 18.46 34.68
N LEU A 26 -19.89 18.89 34.18
CA LEU A 26 -18.57 18.81 34.82
C LEU A 26 -18.32 17.41 35.41
N SER A 27 -18.58 16.41 34.59
CA SER A 27 -18.35 15.01 34.93
C SER A 27 -16.86 14.81 35.21
N LYS A 28 -16.55 14.37 36.44
CA LYS A 28 -15.19 13.99 36.88
C LYS A 28 -14.68 12.68 36.26
N GLN A 29 -15.44 12.10 35.33
CA GLN A 29 -15.05 10.86 34.64
C GLN A 29 -14.06 11.19 33.52
N TYR A 30 -12.83 10.73 33.69
CA TYR A 30 -11.76 10.73 32.69
C TYR A 30 -11.38 9.28 32.35
N SER A 31 -11.05 9.01 31.08
CA SER A 31 -10.47 7.75 30.66
C SER A 31 -8.96 7.75 30.90
N SER A 32 -8.33 6.57 30.94
CA SER A 32 -6.87 6.45 30.93
C SER A 32 -6.24 7.09 29.70
N ARG A 33 -6.99 7.19 28.59
CA ARG A 33 -6.55 7.83 27.34
C ARG A 33 -6.60 9.35 27.37
N ASP A 34 -7.41 9.93 28.26
CA ASP A 34 -7.56 11.39 28.40
C ASP A 34 -6.48 11.98 29.32
N LEU A 35 -5.65 11.13 29.93
CA LEU A 35 -4.50 11.58 30.69
C LEU A 35 -3.51 12.31 29.78
N PRO A 36 -2.75 13.29 30.30
CA PRO A 36 -1.82 14.06 29.50
C PRO A 36 -0.80 13.18 28.77
N GLY A 37 -0.97 13.09 27.44
CA GLY A 37 -0.06 12.40 26.52
C GLY A 37 0.28 13.34 25.37
N HIS A 38 1.56 13.45 25.03
CA HIS A 38 2.03 14.36 23.97
C HIS A 38 1.64 15.83 24.16
N THR A 39 1.95 16.38 25.34
CA THR A 39 1.71 17.80 25.70
C THR A 39 2.57 18.81 24.93
N LYS A 40 3.53 18.33 24.10
CA LYS A 40 4.44 19.16 23.33
C LYS A 40 4.28 18.84 21.84
N ILE A 41 3.85 19.85 21.08
CA ILE A 41 3.77 19.78 19.61
C ILE A 41 5.18 19.97 19.04
N LYS A 42 5.61 19.05 18.17
CA LYS A 42 6.89 19.16 17.46
C LYS A 42 6.69 20.00 16.20
N TYR A 43 7.55 20.99 16.00
CA TYR A 43 7.61 21.76 14.77
C TYR A 43 8.62 21.14 13.79
N ARG A 44 8.32 21.25 12.50
CA ARG A 44 9.25 20.87 11.44
C ARG A 44 10.49 21.75 11.52
N GLN A 45 11.65 21.14 11.63
CA GLN A 45 12.93 21.85 11.60
C GLN A 45 13.32 22.19 10.15
N PRO A 46 14.19 23.19 9.93
CA PRO A 46 14.86 23.32 8.64
C PRO A 46 15.52 21.99 8.28
N THR A 47 15.50 21.58 7.01
CA THR A 47 15.79 20.23 6.48
C THR A 47 14.69 19.16 6.60
N GLN A 48 13.60 19.41 7.34
CA GLN A 48 12.45 18.48 7.48
C GLN A 48 11.20 18.95 6.72
N ASP A 49 11.41 19.68 5.62
CA ASP A 49 10.37 20.37 4.86
C ASP A 49 9.68 21.45 5.71
N ALA A 50 10.48 22.37 6.25
CA ALA A 50 9.94 23.58 6.84
C ALA A 50 9.12 24.36 5.79
N PRO A 51 8.04 25.06 6.19
CA PRO A 51 7.14 25.72 5.24
C PRO A 51 7.85 26.77 4.38
N GLU A 52 8.95 27.36 4.88
CA GLU A 52 9.76 28.32 4.14
C GLU A 52 10.52 27.66 2.98
N GLU A 53 11.15 26.51 3.22
CA GLU A 53 11.84 25.72 2.20
C GLU A 53 10.85 25.17 1.15
N VAL A 54 9.68 24.70 1.59
CA VAL A 54 8.60 24.22 0.71
C VAL A 54 8.13 25.34 -0.23
N ARG A 55 8.02 26.59 0.25
CA ARG A 55 7.57 27.72 -0.58
C ARG A 55 8.58 28.11 -1.66
N ALA A 56 9.87 27.89 -1.42
CA ALA A 56 10.94 28.27 -2.34
C ALA A 56 11.28 27.18 -3.39
N ARG A 57 10.70 25.98 -3.29
CA ARG A 57 11.03 24.84 -4.16
C ARG A 57 10.16 24.76 -5.43
N ASP A 58 10.80 24.46 -6.54
CA ASP A 58 10.16 24.17 -7.83
C ASP A 58 9.83 22.67 -7.96
N PHE A 59 8.69 22.25 -7.43
CA PHE A 59 8.30 20.82 -7.38
C PHE A 59 8.22 20.13 -8.74
N ARG A 60 7.87 20.85 -9.82
CA ARG A 60 7.76 20.25 -11.17
C ARG A 60 9.11 19.74 -11.67
N ARG A 61 10.15 20.56 -11.54
CA ARG A 61 11.49 20.22 -12.01
C ARG A 61 12.09 19.07 -11.19
N GLU A 62 11.99 19.15 -9.86
CA GLU A 62 12.51 18.11 -8.97
C GLU A 62 11.80 16.76 -9.18
N LEU A 63 10.49 16.77 -9.43
CA LEU A 63 9.71 15.57 -9.70
C LEU A 63 10.14 14.92 -11.02
N GLU A 64 10.24 15.70 -12.10
CA GLU A 64 10.69 15.18 -13.39
C GLU A 64 12.11 14.60 -13.35
N GLU A 65 13.00 15.17 -12.54
CA GLU A 65 14.35 14.65 -12.35
C GLU A 65 14.32 13.32 -11.58
N ARG A 66 13.58 13.25 -10.47
CA ARG A 66 13.41 12.00 -9.70
C ARG A 66 12.75 10.90 -10.51
N GLU A 67 11.76 11.22 -11.34
CA GLU A 67 11.13 10.27 -12.26
C GLU A 67 12.11 9.78 -13.33
N ARG A 68 12.93 10.67 -13.89
CA ARG A 68 13.99 10.27 -14.83
C ARG A 68 15.00 9.31 -14.19
N VAL A 69 15.42 9.57 -12.95
CA VAL A 69 16.32 8.67 -12.21
C VAL A 69 15.65 7.34 -11.90
N ALA A 70 14.43 7.35 -11.37
CA ALA A 70 13.68 6.13 -11.06
C ALA A 70 13.40 5.28 -12.31
N ALA A 71 13.12 5.91 -13.46
CA ALA A 71 12.93 5.22 -14.73
C ALA A 71 14.23 4.57 -15.22
N ARG A 72 15.38 5.23 -15.05
CA ARG A 72 16.70 4.68 -15.37
C ARG A 72 17.05 3.49 -14.46
N GLU A 73 16.78 3.61 -13.17
CA GLU A 73 16.97 2.54 -12.19
C GLU A 73 16.07 1.34 -12.51
N LYS A 74 14.78 1.57 -12.77
CA LYS A 74 13.83 0.52 -13.17
C LYS A 74 14.23 -0.18 -14.47
N THR A 75 14.81 0.54 -15.43
CA THR A 75 15.31 -0.05 -16.69
C THR A 75 16.56 -0.89 -16.46
N ARG A 76 17.39 -0.50 -15.48
CA ARG A 76 18.60 -1.22 -15.09
C ARG A 76 18.30 -2.45 -14.24
N GLU A 77 17.26 -2.39 -13.39
CA GLU A 77 16.75 -3.51 -12.59
C GLU A 77 15.92 -4.49 -13.44
N ARG A 78 15.13 -3.98 -14.41
CA ARG A 78 14.62 -4.76 -15.54
C ARG A 78 15.71 -4.93 -16.61
N GLY A 79 16.86 -5.51 -16.25
CA GLY A 79 17.69 -6.22 -17.23
C GLY A 79 16.82 -7.21 -18.03
N PRO A 80 17.21 -7.60 -19.26
CA PRO A 80 16.31 -8.22 -20.23
C PRO A 80 15.65 -9.44 -19.60
N ARG A 81 14.41 -9.27 -19.11
CA ARG A 81 13.61 -10.38 -18.62
C ARG A 81 13.37 -11.20 -19.86
N GLY A 82 14.03 -12.35 -19.88
CA GLY A 82 14.06 -13.29 -20.98
C GLY A 82 12.71 -13.38 -21.65
N TRP A 83 12.77 -13.32 -22.97
CA TRP A 83 11.79 -13.85 -23.89
C TRP A 83 11.47 -15.31 -23.48
N HIS A 84 10.64 -15.51 -22.46
CA HIS A 84 10.17 -16.81 -22.02
C HIS A 84 8.65 -16.75 -22.08
N GLY A 85 8.12 -16.98 -23.28
CA GLY A 85 6.69 -16.86 -23.50
C GLY A 85 6.17 -17.16 -24.89
N ARG A 86 6.88 -17.92 -25.73
CA ARG A 86 6.28 -18.60 -26.90
C ARG A 86 6.92 -19.98 -27.06
N ARG A 87 6.46 -20.94 -26.24
CA ARG A 87 6.63 -22.36 -26.56
C ARG A 87 5.69 -22.65 -27.73
N ASN A 88 6.24 -22.79 -28.94
CA ASN A 88 5.51 -23.34 -30.07
C ASN A 88 5.07 -24.77 -29.72
N ALA A 89 3.77 -25.01 -29.69
CA ALA A 89 3.14 -26.30 -29.42
C ALA A 89 3.23 -27.27 -30.63
N LEU A 90 4.39 -27.39 -31.27
CA LEU A 90 4.57 -28.17 -32.51
C LEU A 90 5.86 -29.00 -32.55
N SER A 91 6.39 -29.42 -31.40
CA SER A 91 7.42 -30.46 -31.36
C SER A 91 7.21 -31.42 -30.19
N MET A 92 6.01 -31.99 -30.11
CA MET A 92 5.72 -33.10 -29.19
C MET A 92 5.06 -34.27 -29.93
N THR A 93 5.55 -34.57 -31.13
CA THR A 93 5.19 -35.76 -31.90
C THR A 93 6.40 -36.30 -32.67
N HIS A 94 7.56 -36.45 -32.03
CA HIS A 94 8.61 -37.34 -32.59
C HIS A 94 9.65 -37.85 -31.58
N CYS A 95 9.21 -38.24 -30.37
CA CYS A 95 10.10 -38.93 -29.41
C CYS A 95 9.43 -40.12 -28.68
N ALA A 96 8.30 -40.62 -29.20
CA ALA A 96 7.56 -41.74 -28.60
C ALA A 96 7.67 -43.06 -29.38
N LEU A 97 8.73 -43.27 -30.19
CA LEU A 97 8.90 -44.50 -30.96
C LEU A 97 10.32 -45.10 -30.97
N ASN A 98 11.28 -44.55 -30.22
CA ASN A 98 12.66 -45.07 -30.20
C ASN A 98 13.20 -45.38 -28.79
N PHE A 99 12.34 -45.75 -27.83
CA PHE A 99 12.78 -46.24 -26.51
C PHE A 99 12.59 -47.75 -26.32
N THR A 100 11.86 -48.44 -27.19
CA THR A 100 11.61 -49.90 -27.07
C THR A 100 12.47 -50.78 -27.98
N LYS A 101 13.40 -50.22 -28.75
CA LYS A 101 14.29 -50.99 -29.65
C LYS A 101 15.73 -51.18 -29.16
N ASN A 102 16.15 -50.51 -28.09
CA ASN A 102 17.52 -50.61 -27.57
C ASN A 102 17.66 -51.34 -26.22
N LEU A 103 16.60 -52.00 -25.73
CA LEU A 103 16.66 -52.85 -24.54
C LEU A 103 16.68 -54.37 -24.84
N TRP A 104 16.74 -54.75 -26.12
CA TRP A 104 16.76 -56.16 -26.58
C TRP A 104 18.03 -56.53 -27.37
N ARG A 105 19.06 -55.68 -27.35
CA ARG A 105 20.30 -55.88 -28.12
C ARG A 105 21.57 -55.96 -27.26
N ASN A 106 21.40 -56.26 -25.96
CA ASN A 106 22.50 -56.52 -25.02
C ASN A 106 22.06 -57.50 -23.91
N MET A 107 21.51 -58.64 -24.33
CA MET A 107 21.51 -59.90 -23.57
C MET A 107 22.04 -61.00 -24.49
#